data_AF-A0A5V0Z9Q5-F1
#
_entry.id   AF-A0A5V0Z9Q5-F1
#
_cell.length_a   1.000
_cell.length_b   1.000
_cell.length_c   1.000
_cell.angle_alpha   90.00
_cell.angle_beta   90.00
_cell.angle_gamma   90.00
#
_symmetry.space_group_name_H-M   'P 1'
#
loop_
_entity.id
_entity.type
_entity.pdbx_description
1 polymer ?
#
loop_
_entity_poly.entity_id
_entity_poly.type
_entity_poly.pdbx_seq_one_letter_code
_entity_poly.pdbx_strand_id
1 'polypeptide(L)' 'RILGDVAHFKGEAEMLFPPNTKLKIESIVNCGSQDFASQLSKLRLSDDATADTNRIKRIINMRVLNS' A
#
# COMPACT_ATOMS: atom_id res chain seq x y z
N ARG A 1 12.83 -6.64 -5.65
CA ARG A 1 13.22 -6.47 -7.08
C ARG A 1 11.99 -5.98 -7.85
N ILE A 2 12.13 -5.02 -8.76
CA ILE A 2 11.05 -4.67 -9.70
C ILE A 2 11.01 -5.72 -10.81
N LEU A 3 9.83 -6.29 -11.08
CA LEU A 3 9.69 -7.42 -12.01
C LEU A 3 9.67 -6.99 -13.49
N GLY A 4 9.07 -5.85 -13.81
CA GLY A 4 8.98 -5.35 -15.18
C GLY A 4 8.33 -6.36 -16.13
N ASP A 5 8.97 -6.63 -17.26
CA ASP A 5 8.44 -7.54 -18.29
C ASP A 5 8.37 -9.01 -17.89
N VAL A 6 8.90 -9.38 -16.72
CA VAL A 6 8.77 -10.74 -16.19
C VAL A 6 7.35 -11.02 -15.67
N ALA A 7 6.60 -9.98 -15.29
CA ALA A 7 5.22 -10.13 -14.81
C ALA A 7 4.26 -10.56 -15.94
N HIS A 8 3.26 -11.36 -15.59
CA HIS A 8 2.25 -11.85 -16.54
C HIS A 8 1.34 -10.72 -17.04
N PHE A 9 0.84 -9.89 -16.12
CA PHE A 9 0.08 -8.69 -16.45
C PHE A 9 1.04 -7.53 -16.74
N LYS A 10 0.63 -6.67 -17.68
CA LYS A 10 1.39 -5.50 -18.16
C LYS A 10 0.66 -4.22 -17.79
N GLY A 11 1.40 -3.11 -17.75
CA GLY A 11 0.83 -1.79 -17.46
C GLY A 11 0.80 -1.43 -15.97
N GLU A 12 1.20 -2.35 -15.09
CA GLU A 12 1.37 -2.13 -13.66
C GLU A 12 2.79 -2.51 -13.22
N ALA A 13 3.42 -1.64 -12.42
CA ALA A 13 4.75 -1.92 -11.88
C ALA A 13 4.63 -2.78 -10.62
N GLU A 14 5.30 -3.94 -10.62
CA GLU A 14 5.28 -4.86 -9.48
C GLU A 14 6.67 -4.97 -8.84
N MET A 15 6.72 -4.88 -7.50
CA MET A 15 7.93 -5.11 -6.70
C MET A 15 7.79 -6.39 -5.86
N LEU A 16 8.61 -7.40 -6.16
CA LEU A 16 8.62 -8.66 -5.42
C LEU A 16 9.71 -8.66 -4.34
N PHE A 17 9.33 -9.11 -3.15
CA PHE A 17 10.23 -9.42 -2.04
C PHE A 17 10.39 -10.94 -1.89
N PRO A 18 11.57 -11.45 -1.50
CA PRO A 18 11.75 -12.88 -1.24
C PRO A 18 11.00 -13.33 0.03
N PRO A 19 10.83 -14.65 0.23
CA PRO A 19 10.28 -15.20 1.47
C PRO A 19 10.99 -14.68 2.72
N ASN A 20 10.27 -14.64 3.85
CA ASN A 20 10.76 -14.21 5.16
C ASN A 20 11.11 -12.71 5.27
N THR A 21 10.52 -11.86 4.43
CA THR A 21 10.61 -10.40 4.61
C THR A 21 9.93 -9.99 5.92
N LYS A 22 10.69 -9.37 6.82
CA LYS A 22 10.19 -8.90 8.12
C LYS A 22 9.62 -7.50 7.98
N LEU A 23 8.42 -7.30 8.53
CA LEU A 23 7.73 -6.01 8.54
C LEU A 23 7.48 -5.58 9.99
N LYS A 24 7.92 -4.37 10.34
CA LYS A 24 7.55 -3.72 11.60
C LYS A 24 6.31 -2.87 11.39
N ILE A 25 5.32 -3.02 12.26
CA ILE A 25 4.18 -2.09 12.35
C ILE A 25 4.65 -0.83 13.06
N GLU A 26 4.54 0.33 12.41
CA GLU A 26 4.91 1.61 12.99
C GLU A 26 3.68 2.31 13.59
N SER A 27 2.57 2.32 12.87
CA SER A 27 1.31 2.90 13.35
C SER A 27 0.09 2.34 12.62
N ILE A 28 -1.08 2.47 13.24
CA ILE A 28 -2.38 2.16 12.64
C ILE A 28 -3.27 3.40 12.74
N VAL A 29 -3.84 3.83 11.61
CA VAL A 29 -4.70 5.00 11.52
C VAL A 29 -6.07 4.56 11.01
N ASN A 30 -7.08 4.57 11.87
CA ASN A 30 -8.44 4.16 11.51
C ASN A 30 -9.20 5.29 10.79
N CYS A 31 -10.13 4.91 9.92
CA CYS A 31 -11.01 5.85 9.21
C CYS A 31 -11.85 6.71 10.18
N GLY A 32 -12.31 7.88 9.71
CA GLY A 32 -13.17 8.79 10.50
C GLY A 32 -12.41 9.86 11.29
N SER A 33 -11.10 10.01 11.05
CA SER A 33 -10.27 11.07 11.64
C SER A 33 -9.68 11.98 10.57
N GLN A 34 -9.31 13.21 10.96
CA GLN A 34 -8.61 14.14 10.08
C GLN A 34 -7.20 13.62 9.71
N ASP A 35 -6.53 12.92 10.63
CA ASP A 35 -5.24 12.28 10.38
C ASP A 35 -5.35 11.21 9.28
N PHE A 36 -6.39 10.37 9.33
CA PHE A 36 -6.68 9.42 8.26
C PHE A 36 -6.86 10.11 6.91
N ALA A 37 -7.67 11.17 6.84
CA ALA A 37 -7.89 11.90 5.60
C ALA A 37 -6.60 12.51 5.05
N SER A 38 -5.76 13.10 5.92
CA SER A 38 -4.48 13.69 5.56
C SER A 38 -3.45 12.67 5.09
N GLN A 39 -3.44 11.47 5.67
CA GLN A 39 -2.55 10.40 5.23
C GLN A 39 -3.04 9.77 3.93
N LEU A 40 -4.34 9.49 3.82
CA LEU A 40 -4.93 8.89 2.63
C LEU A 40 -4.73 9.78 1.40
N SER A 41 -4.86 11.10 1.53
CA SER A 41 -4.70 12.05 0.42
C SER A 41 -3.27 12.13 -0.14
N LYS A 42 -2.28 11.60 0.58
CA LYS A 42 -0.87 11.55 0.15
C LYS A 42 -0.52 10.26 -0.59
N LEU A 43 -1.41 9.26 -0.54
CA LEU A 43 -1.22 7.98 -1.21
C LEU A 43 -1.86 8.02 -2.60
N ARG A 44 -1.15 7.49 -3.60
CA ARG A 44 -1.76 7.23 -4.90
C ARG A 44 -2.56 5.93 -4.80
N LEU A 45 -3.88 6.05 -4.95
CA LEU A 45 -4.81 4.91 -4.92
C LEU A 45 -5.14 4.45 -6.35
N SER A 46 -5.76 3.28 -6.47
CA SER A 46 -6.37 2.88 -7.74
C SER A 46 -7.55 3.81 -8.05
N ASP A 47 -7.66 4.16 -9.33
CA ASP A 47 -8.74 4.99 -9.88
C ASP A 47 -9.44 4.22 -11.00
N ASP A 48 -9.84 2.99 -10.66
CA ASP A 48 -10.60 2.11 -11.55
C ASP A 48 -12.11 2.40 -11.43
N ALA A 49 -12.92 1.76 -12.29
CA ALA A 49 -14.37 1.96 -12.33
C ALA A 49 -15.11 1.64 -11.02
N THR A 50 -14.43 1.04 -10.04
CA THR A 50 -14.98 0.64 -8.73
C THR A 50 -14.29 1.34 -7.56
N ALA A 51 -13.48 2.38 -7.84
CA ALA A 51 -12.77 3.15 -6.83
C ALA A 51 -13.74 3.85 -5.87
N ASP A 52 -13.64 3.51 -4.58
CA ASP A 52 -14.42 4.13 -3.51
C ASP A 52 -13.59 4.13 -2.21
N THR A 53 -13.09 5.30 -1.83
CA THR A 53 -12.27 5.48 -0.64
C THR A 53 -13.02 5.21 0.67
N ASN A 54 -14.35 5.23 0.66
CA ASN A 54 -15.17 4.97 1.85
C ASN A 54 -15.12 3.49 2.29
N ARG A 55 -14.68 2.60 1.38
CA ARG A 55 -14.45 1.18 1.69
C ARG A 55 -13.22 0.98 2.59
N ILE A 56 -12.30 1.95 2.64
CA ILE A 56 -11.04 1.85 3.38
C ILE A 56 -11.29 2.05 4.88
N LYS A 57 -10.89 1.07 5.70
CA LYS A 57 -11.10 1.11 7.16
C LYS A 57 -9.91 1.61 7.96
N ARG A 58 -8.69 1.44 7.45
CA ARG A 58 -7.46 1.88 8.11
C ARG A 58 -6.28 1.97 7.16
N ILE A 59 -5.30 2.79 7.51
CA ILE A 59 -3.95 2.80 6.94
C ILE A 59 -3.03 2.15 7.98
N ILE A 60 -2.19 1.21 7.55
CA ILE A 60 -1.17 0.57 8.40
C ILE A 60 0.19 0.99 7.86
N ASN A 61 0.90 1.84 8.60
CA ASN A 61 2.24 2.26 8.22
C ASN A 61 3.23 1.18 8.68
N MET A 62 3.97 0.62 7.72
CA MET A 62 4.89 -0.50 7.95
C MET A 62 6.27 -0.17 7.41
N ARG A 63 7.31 -0.75 8.04
CA ARG A 63 8.69 -0.66 7.58
C ARG A 63 9.28 -2.05 7.37
N VAL A 64 9.94 -2.26 6.24
CA VAL A 64 10.79 -3.45 6.01
C VAL A 64 11.99 -3.39 6.95
N LEU A 65 12.22 -4.47 7.71
CA LEU A 65 13.42 -4.61 8.53
C LEU A 65 14.49 -5.32 7.72
N ASN A 66 15.47 -4.54 7.26
CA ASN A 66 16.68 -5.12 6.68
C ASN A 66 17.44 -5.85 7.79
N SER A 67 17.69 -7.14 7.57
CA SER A 67 18.46 -7.98 8.50
C SER A 67 19.95 -7.70 8.39
#